data_AF-A0A5N6SAM4-F1
#
_entry.id   AF-A0A5N6SAM4-F1
#
_cell.length_a   1.000
_cell.length_b   1.000
_cell.length_c   1.000
_cell.angle_alpha   90.00
_cell.angle_beta   90.00
_cell.angle_gamma   90.00
#
_symmetry.space_group_name_H-M   'P 1'
#
loop_
_entity.id
_entity.type
_entity.pdbx_description
1 polymer ?
#
loop_
_entity_poly.entity_id
_entity_poly.type
_entity_poly.pdbx_seq_one_letter_code
_entity_poly.pdbx_strand_id
1 'polypeptide(L)'
;MTTALGVAYDSNGVGLDPLTHRKIIQSEWSNTGIMSGLVVTGGSGLQYPVSAGTAVCSMGDADGYTEAYWPGGLTENAVAAGDLVYDRIDIVCMTANTGPTDNRVHITAVQGTPAASPTDPTLSPGAQPLRRMRMPAGATSTASAIPDDNINFAIRSGAQTGRLVHMEENYEGPANFNDKGKNYISMTKQFYLPTDRLLEFRFSAIACACMHTNIKQPTQDATQMACWYAGIQLDGNDLPGGGQQFQVSRAWEPCHLNALAVVPRGTRTVALRNFRVQWGENVYFICHSDTQETYPGRILEVWDRGAAQ
;
A
#
# COMPACT_ATOMS: atom_id res chain seq x y z
N MET A 1 -26.42 27.27 -0.82
CA MET A 1 -27.25 26.90 0.34
C MET A 1 -26.66 25.59 0.86
N THR A 2 -26.33 25.48 2.15
CA THR A 2 -25.59 24.34 2.70
C THR A 2 -26.37 23.74 3.85
N THR A 3 -26.58 22.43 3.81
CA THR A 3 -27.35 21.62 4.77
C THR A 3 -26.42 20.59 5.44
N ALA A 4 -26.93 19.74 6.34
CA ALA A 4 -26.13 18.72 7.02
C ALA A 4 -26.90 17.41 7.23
N LEU A 5 -26.15 16.31 7.42
CA LEU A 5 -26.74 15.03 7.82
C LEU A 5 -27.48 15.18 9.14
N GLY A 6 -28.71 14.68 9.20
CA GLY A 6 -29.59 14.81 10.37
C GLY A 6 -30.43 16.09 10.41
N VAL A 7 -30.25 17.03 9.47
CA VAL A 7 -31.15 18.19 9.33
C VAL A 7 -32.40 17.75 8.56
N ALA A 8 -33.55 17.82 9.23
CA ALA A 8 -34.84 17.55 8.61
C ALA A 8 -35.16 18.58 7.52
N TYR A 9 -35.96 18.16 6.53
CA TYR A 9 -36.49 19.10 5.54
C TYR A 9 -37.43 20.12 6.20
N ASP A 10 -37.27 21.38 5.82
CA ASP A 10 -38.23 22.42 6.16
C ASP A 10 -39.48 22.36 5.27
N SER A 11 -40.44 23.27 5.50
CA SER A 11 -41.68 23.36 4.72
C SER A 11 -41.47 23.73 3.25
N ASN A 12 -40.26 24.19 2.87
CA ASN A 12 -39.90 24.55 1.51
C ASN A 12 -39.09 23.44 0.80
N GLY A 13 -38.90 22.28 1.45
CA GLY A 13 -38.10 21.18 0.93
C GLY A 13 -36.59 21.41 1.03
N VAL A 14 -36.15 22.37 1.84
CA VAL A 14 -34.73 22.62 2.12
C VAL A 14 -34.32 21.72 3.28
N GLY A 15 -33.38 20.80 3.02
CA GLY A 15 -32.89 19.80 3.97
C GLY A 15 -31.75 19.02 3.34
N LEU A 16 -31.35 17.87 3.90
CA LEU A 16 -30.23 17.07 3.36
C LEU A 16 -30.49 16.62 1.92
N ASP A 17 -29.80 17.22 0.94
CA ASP A 17 -29.89 16.77 -0.44
C ASP A 17 -28.97 15.56 -0.72
N PRO A 18 -29.24 14.77 -1.78
CA PRO A 18 -28.47 13.56 -2.08
C PRO A 18 -26.97 13.82 -2.30
N LEU A 19 -26.59 14.94 -2.92
CA LEU A 19 -25.19 15.25 -3.17
C LEU A 19 -24.48 15.60 -1.86
N THR A 20 -25.09 16.42 -1.01
CA THR A 20 -24.55 16.71 0.34
C THR A 20 -24.39 15.43 1.15
N HIS A 21 -25.35 14.50 1.10
CA HIS A 21 -25.22 13.21 1.78
C HIS A 21 -24.01 12.41 1.26
N ARG A 22 -23.83 12.32 -0.06
CA ARG A 22 -22.68 11.63 -0.66
C ARG A 22 -21.33 12.29 -0.31
N LYS A 23 -21.29 13.62 -0.16
CA LYS A 23 -20.10 14.33 0.32
C LYS A 23 -19.77 14.04 1.78
N ILE A 24 -20.79 13.84 2.61
CA ILE A 24 -20.60 13.43 4.00
C ILE A 24 -20.05 12.00 4.04
N ILE A 25 -20.62 11.06 3.29
CA ILE A 25 -20.08 9.69 3.16
C ILE A 25 -18.63 9.74 2.65
N GLN A 26 -18.33 10.57 1.65
CA GLN A 26 -16.96 10.73 1.16
C GLN A 26 -15.97 11.15 2.25
N SER A 27 -16.39 11.90 3.27
CA SER A 27 -15.52 12.28 4.37
C SER A 27 -15.19 11.12 5.32
N GLU A 28 -16.05 10.10 5.41
CA GLU A 28 -15.85 8.94 6.28
C GLU A 28 -14.83 7.94 5.73
N TRP A 29 -14.55 7.99 4.43
CA TRP A 29 -13.74 7.00 3.71
C TRP A 29 -12.56 7.67 3.00
N SER A 30 -11.37 7.09 3.14
CA SER A 30 -10.16 7.55 2.44
C SER A 30 -10.11 7.12 0.96
N ASN A 31 -10.86 6.08 0.60
CA ASN A 31 -10.92 5.51 -0.74
C ASN A 31 -12.23 4.74 -0.95
N THR A 32 -12.59 4.50 -2.22
CA THR A 32 -13.64 3.55 -2.60
C THR A 32 -13.11 2.11 -2.50
N GLY A 33 -14.00 1.13 -2.34
CA GLY A 33 -13.59 -0.27 -2.12
C GLY A 33 -14.66 -1.13 -1.46
N ILE A 34 -14.35 -2.40 -1.25
CA ILE A 34 -15.25 -3.34 -0.56
C ILE A 34 -15.27 -3.03 0.94
N MET A 35 -16.45 -2.99 1.54
CA MET A 35 -16.61 -2.87 2.99
C MET A 35 -16.75 -4.26 3.63
N SER A 36 -17.56 -5.14 3.03
CA SER A 36 -17.78 -6.51 3.48
C SER A 36 -18.42 -7.36 2.39
N GLY A 37 -18.18 -8.67 2.40
CA GLY A 37 -18.78 -9.62 1.45
C GLY A 37 -18.30 -9.40 0.02
N LEU A 38 -19.24 -9.44 -0.95
CA LEU A 38 -18.96 -9.23 -2.38
C LEU A 38 -17.89 -10.18 -2.97
N VAL A 39 -17.77 -11.37 -2.38
CA VAL A 39 -16.90 -12.43 -2.90
C VAL A 39 -17.38 -12.82 -4.29
N VAL A 40 -16.47 -12.69 -5.26
CA VAL A 40 -16.66 -13.12 -6.64
C VAL A 40 -16.07 -14.51 -6.82
N THR A 41 -16.84 -15.42 -7.40
CA THR A 41 -16.38 -16.77 -7.75
C THR A 41 -16.66 -17.08 -9.21
N GLY A 42 -16.11 -18.18 -9.72
CA GLY A 42 -16.55 -18.78 -10.96
C GLY A 42 -17.87 -19.53 -10.80
N GLY A 43 -18.65 -19.65 -11.87
CA GLY A 43 -19.90 -20.41 -11.92
C GLY A 43 -20.00 -21.31 -13.13
N SER A 44 -21.05 -22.13 -13.20
CA SER A 44 -21.26 -23.08 -14.31
C SER A 44 -21.58 -22.42 -15.66
N GLY A 45 -21.89 -21.12 -15.66
CA GLY A 45 -22.14 -20.32 -16.86
C GLY A 45 -21.02 -19.31 -17.14
N LEU A 46 -21.31 -18.38 -18.06
CA LEU A 46 -20.41 -17.29 -18.42
C LEU A 46 -20.69 -16.00 -17.64
N GLN A 47 -21.48 -16.07 -16.57
CA GLN A 47 -21.67 -14.99 -15.60
C GLN A 47 -20.95 -15.36 -14.30
N TYR A 48 -20.40 -14.37 -13.61
CA TYR A 48 -19.73 -14.60 -12.33
C TYR A 48 -20.73 -14.52 -11.18
N PRO A 49 -20.82 -15.53 -10.31
CA PRO A 49 -21.50 -15.39 -9.02
C PRO A 49 -20.79 -14.37 -8.11
N VAL A 50 -21.59 -13.53 -7.47
CA VAL A 50 -21.16 -12.54 -6.49
C VAL A 50 -22.04 -12.67 -5.25
N SER A 51 -21.41 -12.88 -4.10
CA SER A 51 -22.11 -12.97 -2.80
C SER A 51 -22.67 -11.62 -2.35
N ALA A 52 -23.61 -11.65 -1.39
CA ALA A 52 -24.13 -10.44 -0.78
C ALA A 52 -23.02 -9.63 -0.10
N GLY A 53 -23.16 -8.29 -0.09
CA GLY A 53 -22.18 -7.44 0.56
C GLY A 53 -22.35 -5.96 0.25
N THR A 54 -21.36 -5.18 0.68
CA THR A 54 -21.37 -3.72 0.58
C THR A 54 -20.04 -3.19 0.07
N ALA A 55 -20.09 -2.10 -0.68
CA ALA A 55 -18.93 -1.37 -1.15
C ALA A 55 -19.17 0.14 -1.08
N VAL A 56 -18.07 0.89 -0.94
CA VAL A 56 -18.04 2.32 -1.17
C VAL A 56 -17.78 2.55 -2.66
N CYS A 57 -18.70 3.26 -3.33
CA CYS A 57 -18.64 3.56 -4.76
C CYS A 57 -18.66 5.07 -4.99
N SER A 58 -18.16 5.53 -6.14
CA SER A 58 -18.23 6.95 -6.52
C SER A 58 -18.28 7.10 -8.03
N MET A 59 -19.18 7.93 -8.56
CA MET A 59 -19.19 8.29 -9.99
C MET A 59 -18.13 9.34 -10.36
N GLY A 60 -17.29 9.74 -9.40
CA GLY A 60 -16.25 10.74 -9.54
C GLY A 60 -16.24 11.71 -8.36
N ASP A 61 -15.12 12.41 -8.16
CA ASP A 61 -14.92 13.27 -6.99
C ASP A 61 -16.01 14.32 -6.82
N ALA A 62 -16.53 14.88 -7.91
CA ALA A 62 -17.61 15.86 -7.87
C ALA A 62 -18.92 15.27 -7.29
N ASP A 63 -19.18 13.98 -7.50
CA ASP A 63 -20.41 13.31 -7.12
C ASP A 63 -20.41 12.83 -5.65
N GLY A 64 -19.24 12.75 -5.02
CA GLY A 64 -19.11 12.19 -3.67
C GLY A 64 -19.17 10.66 -3.68
N TYR A 65 -19.29 10.06 -2.48
CA TYR A 65 -19.27 8.61 -2.29
C TYR A 65 -20.65 8.08 -1.90
N THR A 66 -20.90 6.81 -2.21
CA THR A 66 -22.10 6.05 -1.87
C THR A 66 -21.72 4.77 -1.16
N GLU A 67 -22.52 4.32 -0.21
CA GLU A 67 -22.44 2.97 0.35
C GLU A 67 -23.50 2.11 -0.32
N ALA A 68 -23.07 1.22 -1.21
CA ALA A 68 -23.92 0.41 -2.05
C ALA A 68 -24.04 -1.01 -1.50
N TYR A 69 -25.27 -1.53 -1.43
CA TYR A 69 -25.55 -2.91 -1.04
C TYR A 69 -25.94 -3.76 -2.26
N TRP A 70 -25.39 -4.97 -2.32
CA TRP A 70 -25.80 -6.01 -3.26
C TRP A 70 -26.34 -7.22 -2.49
N PRO A 71 -27.53 -7.74 -2.82
CA PRO A 71 -28.13 -8.88 -2.13
C PRO A 71 -27.51 -10.23 -2.50
N GLY A 72 -26.57 -10.26 -3.45
CA GLY A 72 -26.02 -11.49 -4.03
C GLY A 72 -26.72 -11.88 -5.32
N GLY A 73 -26.01 -12.53 -6.22
CA GLY A 73 -26.52 -12.90 -7.53
C GLY A 73 -25.42 -13.14 -8.57
N LEU A 74 -25.81 -13.22 -9.83
CA LEU A 74 -24.87 -13.28 -10.95
C LEU A 74 -24.58 -11.87 -11.48
N THR A 75 -23.45 -11.69 -12.17
CA THR A 75 -23.23 -10.50 -13.00
C THR A 75 -24.36 -10.36 -14.02
N GLU A 76 -24.81 -9.13 -14.25
CA GLU A 76 -25.94 -8.84 -15.14
C GLU A 76 -25.65 -9.24 -16.59
N ASN A 77 -24.38 -9.17 -17.01
CA ASN A 77 -23.92 -9.62 -18.31
C ASN A 77 -23.09 -10.91 -18.20
N ALA A 78 -23.14 -11.70 -19.28
CA ALA A 78 -22.21 -12.80 -19.52
C ALA A 78 -20.95 -12.28 -20.23
N VAL A 79 -19.80 -12.87 -19.92
CA VAL A 79 -18.56 -12.73 -20.70
C VAL A 79 -18.53 -13.74 -21.84
N ALA A 80 -17.59 -13.62 -22.77
CA ALA A 80 -17.39 -14.65 -23.80
C ALA A 80 -16.77 -15.93 -23.21
N ALA A 81 -16.83 -17.04 -23.94
CA ALA A 81 -15.95 -18.18 -23.66
C ALA A 81 -14.47 -17.78 -23.78
N GLY A 82 -13.57 -18.52 -23.15
CA GLY A 82 -12.12 -18.37 -23.28
C GLY A 82 -11.68 -18.47 -24.74
N ASP A 83 -10.67 -17.68 -25.09
CA ASP A 83 -10.03 -17.77 -26.40
C ASP A 83 -9.32 -19.13 -26.58
N LEU A 84 -9.07 -19.57 -27.80
CA LEU A 84 -8.45 -20.87 -28.05
C LEU A 84 -6.97 -20.95 -27.63
N VAL A 85 -6.28 -19.81 -27.58
CA VAL A 85 -4.81 -19.75 -27.49
C VAL A 85 -4.34 -19.01 -26.25
N TYR A 86 -5.00 -17.91 -25.90
CA TYR A 86 -4.52 -17.00 -24.86
C TYR A 86 -5.51 -16.79 -23.72
N ASP A 87 -4.95 -16.61 -22.53
CA ASP A 87 -5.71 -16.16 -21.37
C ASP A 87 -6.13 -14.69 -21.52
N ARG A 88 -7.09 -14.25 -20.71
CA ARG A 88 -7.44 -12.84 -20.53
C ARG A 88 -7.79 -12.53 -19.08
N ILE A 89 -7.86 -11.25 -18.73
CA ILE A 89 -8.33 -10.78 -17.42
C ILE A 89 -9.71 -10.16 -17.59
N ASP A 90 -10.69 -10.68 -16.87
CA ASP A 90 -12.00 -10.05 -16.70
C ASP A 90 -12.03 -9.32 -15.35
N ILE A 91 -12.71 -8.18 -15.27
CA ILE A 91 -12.90 -7.43 -14.03
C ILE A 91 -14.38 -7.41 -13.68
N VAL A 92 -14.74 -7.99 -12.55
CA VAL A 92 -16.08 -7.88 -11.98
C VAL A 92 -16.14 -6.61 -11.14
N CYS A 93 -17.10 -5.74 -11.43
CA CYS A 93 -17.24 -4.43 -10.80
C CYS A 93 -18.67 -4.15 -10.35
N MET A 94 -18.78 -3.26 -9.37
CA MET A 94 -20.02 -2.67 -8.89
C MET A 94 -20.11 -1.22 -9.35
N THR A 95 -21.28 -0.80 -9.84
CA THR A 95 -21.56 0.61 -10.12
C THR A 95 -22.81 1.02 -9.36
N ALA A 96 -22.72 2.11 -8.60
CA ALA A 96 -23.88 2.73 -7.95
C ALA A 96 -24.21 4.02 -8.70
N ASN A 97 -25.19 3.96 -9.59
CA ASN A 97 -25.56 5.12 -10.40
C ASN A 97 -26.32 6.14 -9.54
N THR A 98 -25.95 7.42 -9.68
CA THR A 98 -26.44 8.53 -8.86
C THR A 98 -27.06 9.64 -9.72
N GLY A 99 -27.77 9.28 -10.80
CA GLY A 99 -28.22 10.24 -11.80
C GLY A 99 -29.14 9.69 -12.90
N PRO A 100 -29.14 10.30 -14.11
CA PRO A 100 -30.20 10.11 -15.10
C PRO A 100 -30.20 8.76 -15.83
N THR A 101 -29.12 7.96 -15.72
CA THR A 101 -29.06 6.61 -16.31
C THR A 101 -30.07 5.69 -15.62
N ASP A 102 -29.90 5.53 -14.30
CA ASP A 102 -30.83 4.95 -13.34
C ASP A 102 -30.35 5.27 -11.91
N ASN A 103 -31.16 4.95 -10.91
CA ASN A 103 -30.81 5.08 -9.50
C ASN A 103 -30.62 3.69 -8.86
N ARG A 104 -29.80 2.84 -9.49
CA ARG A 104 -29.62 1.44 -9.10
C ARG A 104 -28.15 1.07 -8.91
N VAL A 105 -27.96 -0.04 -8.20
CA VAL A 105 -26.67 -0.71 -8.03
C VAL A 105 -26.60 -1.85 -9.04
N HIS A 106 -25.54 -1.87 -9.83
CA HIS A 106 -25.29 -2.86 -10.87
C HIS A 106 -24.03 -3.65 -10.57
N ILE A 107 -24.06 -4.94 -10.91
CA ILE A 107 -22.87 -5.80 -10.93
C ILE A 107 -22.65 -6.28 -12.36
N THR A 108 -21.51 -5.90 -12.95
CA THR A 108 -21.15 -6.30 -14.32
C THR A 108 -19.75 -6.87 -14.37
N ALA A 109 -19.46 -7.61 -15.45
CA ALA A 109 -18.13 -8.11 -15.77
C ALA A 109 -17.62 -7.42 -17.03
N VAL A 110 -16.49 -6.72 -16.92
CA VAL A 110 -15.77 -6.14 -18.06
C VAL A 110 -14.72 -7.15 -18.51
N GLN A 111 -14.92 -7.74 -19.69
CA GLN A 111 -13.96 -8.70 -20.22
C GLN A 111 -12.74 -8.02 -20.84
N GLY A 112 -11.57 -8.62 -20.65
CA GLY A 112 -10.31 -8.18 -21.28
C GLY A 112 -10.11 -8.73 -22.69
N THR A 113 -8.96 -8.39 -23.26
CA THR A 113 -8.51 -8.90 -24.56
C THR A 113 -7.54 -10.06 -24.36
N PRO A 114 -7.75 -11.22 -25.01
CA PRO A 114 -6.80 -12.35 -24.96
C PRO A 114 -5.41 -11.97 -25.46
N ALA A 115 -4.37 -12.32 -24.68
CA ALA A 115 -2.98 -12.05 -25.05
C ALA A 115 -1.99 -12.96 -24.30
N ALA A 116 -0.77 -13.11 -24.83
CA ALA A 116 0.32 -13.82 -24.15
C ALA A 116 0.74 -13.17 -22.81
N SER A 117 0.48 -11.87 -22.67
CA SER A 117 0.61 -11.12 -21.41
C SER A 117 -0.64 -10.27 -21.24
N PRO A 118 -1.72 -10.84 -20.67
CA PRO A 118 -2.97 -10.14 -20.47
C PRO A 118 -2.79 -8.88 -19.62
N THR A 119 -3.56 -7.85 -19.93
CA THR A 119 -3.61 -6.60 -19.17
C THR A 119 -5.04 -6.31 -18.75
N ASP A 120 -5.20 -5.51 -17.70
CA ASP A 120 -6.50 -5.10 -17.21
C ASP A 120 -7.32 -4.38 -18.29
N PRO A 121 -8.60 -4.73 -18.50
CA PRO A 121 -9.49 -3.92 -19.30
C PRO A 121 -9.72 -2.55 -18.66
N THR A 122 -9.98 -1.54 -19.50
CA THR A 122 -10.33 -0.20 -19.03
C THR A 122 -11.74 -0.19 -18.45
N LEU A 123 -11.88 0.32 -17.22
CA LEU A 123 -13.16 0.44 -16.54
C LEU A 123 -13.87 1.75 -16.90
N SER A 124 -15.20 1.69 -17.00
CA SER A 124 -16.04 2.88 -17.11
C SER A 124 -15.95 3.74 -15.83
N PRO A 125 -16.12 5.07 -15.93
CA PRO A 125 -16.17 5.93 -14.76
C PRO A 125 -17.18 5.44 -13.72
N GLY A 126 -16.74 5.36 -12.47
CA GLY A 126 -17.52 4.93 -11.32
C GLY A 126 -17.73 3.43 -11.14
N ALA A 127 -17.17 2.61 -12.03
CA ALA A 127 -17.10 1.17 -11.80
C ALA A 127 -16.07 0.86 -10.70
N GLN A 128 -16.56 0.44 -9.54
CA GLN A 128 -15.74 -0.02 -8.42
C GLN A 128 -15.33 -1.48 -8.65
N PRO A 129 -14.05 -1.78 -8.91
CA PRO A 129 -13.61 -3.16 -9.07
C PRO A 129 -13.81 -3.96 -7.77
N LEU A 130 -14.38 -5.16 -7.90
CA LEU A 130 -14.55 -6.13 -6.82
C LEU A 130 -13.50 -7.23 -6.89
N ARG A 131 -13.26 -7.76 -8.09
CA ARG A 131 -12.29 -8.83 -8.32
C ARG A 131 -11.81 -8.86 -9.77
N ARG A 132 -10.52 -9.16 -9.94
CA ARG A 132 -9.93 -9.55 -11.22
C ARG A 132 -9.91 -11.07 -11.33
N MET A 133 -10.45 -11.58 -12.43
CA MET A 133 -10.57 -13.00 -12.71
C MET A 133 -9.81 -13.30 -14.01
N ARG A 134 -8.76 -14.10 -13.93
CA ARG A 134 -8.04 -14.61 -15.10
C ARG A 134 -8.85 -15.75 -15.71
N MET A 135 -9.38 -15.53 -16.90
CA MET A 135 -10.04 -16.55 -17.69
C MET A 135 -9.00 -17.29 -18.53
N PRO A 136 -8.81 -18.60 -18.33
CA PRO A 136 -7.85 -19.35 -19.13
C PRO A 136 -8.34 -19.59 -20.55
N ALA A 137 -7.40 -19.83 -21.47
CA ALA A 137 -7.70 -20.30 -22.82
C ALA A 137 -8.57 -21.58 -22.80
N GLY A 138 -9.52 -21.69 -23.73
CA GLY A 138 -10.42 -22.83 -23.90
C GLY A 138 -11.53 -22.94 -22.86
N ALA A 139 -11.63 -22.00 -21.91
CA ALA A 139 -12.68 -22.03 -20.89
C ALA A 139 -14.09 -21.91 -21.50
N THR A 140 -15.00 -22.83 -21.16
CA THR A 140 -16.40 -22.76 -21.58
C THR A 140 -17.32 -22.16 -20.51
N SER A 141 -16.79 -21.91 -19.32
CA SER A 141 -17.50 -21.32 -18.19
C SER A 141 -16.54 -20.53 -17.29
N THR A 142 -17.10 -19.66 -16.45
CA THR A 142 -16.34 -18.89 -15.45
C THR A 142 -15.82 -19.74 -14.30
N ALA A 143 -16.27 -20.98 -14.14
CA ALA A 143 -15.76 -21.91 -13.12
C ALA A 143 -14.25 -22.18 -13.26
N SER A 144 -13.69 -22.06 -14.47
CA SER A 144 -12.26 -22.21 -14.72
C SER A 144 -11.45 -20.95 -14.41
N ALA A 145 -12.11 -19.81 -14.19
CA ALA A 145 -11.42 -18.55 -13.95
C ALA A 145 -10.84 -18.51 -12.53
N ILE A 146 -9.60 -18.03 -12.40
CA ILE A 146 -8.89 -17.93 -11.12
C ILE A 146 -8.69 -16.45 -10.74
N PRO A 147 -8.69 -16.11 -9.45
CA PRO A 147 -8.30 -14.78 -9.02
C PRO A 147 -6.89 -14.37 -9.48
N ASP A 148 -6.76 -13.15 -10.00
CA ASP A 148 -5.50 -12.63 -10.54
C ASP A 148 -4.75 -11.67 -9.59
N ASP A 149 -5.45 -11.04 -8.66
CA ASP A 149 -4.89 -10.02 -7.75
C ASP A 149 -5.64 -9.96 -6.41
N ASN A 150 -5.12 -9.18 -5.47
CA ASN A 150 -5.75 -8.84 -4.21
C ASN A 150 -6.99 -7.94 -4.39
N ILE A 151 -7.80 -7.86 -3.34
CA ILE A 151 -9.02 -7.06 -3.28
C ILE A 151 -8.73 -5.72 -2.61
N ASN A 152 -9.28 -4.65 -3.16
CA ASN A 152 -9.23 -3.33 -2.54
C ASN A 152 -10.41 -3.15 -1.57
N PHE A 153 -10.09 -3.02 -0.29
CA PHE A 153 -11.07 -2.70 0.74
C PHE A 153 -11.18 -1.18 0.94
N ALA A 154 -12.37 -0.71 1.29
CA ALA A 154 -12.60 0.67 1.68
C ALA A 154 -11.98 0.92 3.07
N ILE A 155 -11.21 1.99 3.20
CA ILE A 155 -10.54 2.34 4.46
C ILE A 155 -11.24 3.54 5.05
N ARG A 156 -11.68 3.45 6.31
CA ARG A 156 -12.25 4.61 7.01
C ARG A 156 -11.18 5.67 7.25
N SER A 157 -11.54 6.95 7.15
CA SER A 157 -10.62 8.10 7.27
C SER A 157 -9.83 8.17 8.57
N GLY A 158 -10.32 7.55 9.66
CA GLY A 158 -9.61 7.46 10.94
C GLY A 158 -8.85 6.15 11.18
N ALA A 159 -8.98 5.14 10.29
CA ALA A 159 -8.39 3.82 10.50
C ALA A 159 -6.88 3.83 10.29
N GLN A 160 -6.14 3.01 11.06
CA GLN A 160 -4.73 2.76 10.82
C GLN A 160 -4.57 1.99 9.50
N THR A 161 -3.77 2.52 8.57
CA THR A 161 -3.50 1.88 7.27
C THR A 161 -2.38 0.83 7.32
N GLY A 162 -1.73 0.66 8.47
CA GLY A 162 -0.65 -0.31 8.65
C GLY A 162 0.66 0.16 8.04
N ARG A 163 1.38 -0.70 7.33
CA ARG A 163 2.70 -0.39 6.77
C ARG A 163 2.57 0.40 5.46
N LEU A 164 2.99 1.65 5.47
CA LEU A 164 2.99 2.56 4.32
C LEU A 164 4.22 2.36 3.43
N VAL A 165 5.37 2.08 4.03
CA VAL A 165 6.64 1.91 3.33
C VAL A 165 7.35 0.69 3.89
N HIS A 166 7.93 -0.08 2.98
CA HIS A 166 8.91 -1.11 3.28
C HIS A 166 9.99 -1.05 2.20
N MET A 167 11.23 -0.89 2.63
CA MET A 167 12.41 -1.01 1.79
C MET A 167 13.39 -1.94 2.46
N GLU A 168 13.95 -2.83 1.67
CA GLU A 168 14.99 -3.76 2.08
C GLU A 168 16.17 -3.64 1.11
N GLU A 169 17.34 -3.33 1.65
CA GLU A 169 18.61 -3.37 0.91
C GLU A 169 19.35 -4.64 1.30
N ASN A 170 19.20 -5.67 0.47
CA ASN A 170 19.88 -6.97 0.58
C ASN A 170 21.34 -6.87 0.13
N TYR A 171 22.13 -6.13 0.90
CA TYR A 171 23.53 -5.90 0.65
C TYR A 171 24.38 -6.33 1.85
N GLU A 172 25.29 -7.25 1.60
CA GLU A 172 26.36 -7.61 2.51
C GLU A 172 27.68 -7.02 2.02
N GLY A 173 28.38 -6.31 2.90
CA GLY A 173 29.63 -5.66 2.53
C GLY A 173 29.97 -4.40 3.31
N PRO A 174 31.11 -3.77 2.99
CA PRO A 174 31.50 -2.50 3.61
C PRO A 174 30.48 -1.42 3.31
N ALA A 175 30.17 -0.61 4.31
CA ALA A 175 29.38 0.60 4.15
C ALA A 175 30.06 1.55 3.14
N ASN A 176 29.30 2.02 2.15
CA ASN A 176 29.81 2.82 1.04
C ASN A 176 30.04 4.31 1.40
N PHE A 177 30.56 4.58 2.60
CA PHE A 177 30.73 5.93 3.14
C PHE A 177 32.22 6.36 3.19
N ASN A 178 32.92 6.26 2.06
CA ASN A 178 34.37 6.48 1.95
C ASN A 178 34.87 7.83 2.52
N ASP A 179 34.02 8.87 2.51
CA ASP A 179 34.36 10.19 3.03
C ASP A 179 33.81 10.38 4.46
N LYS A 180 34.71 10.54 5.44
CA LYS A 180 34.35 10.76 6.85
C LYS A 180 33.45 11.99 7.01
N GLY A 181 32.31 11.83 7.67
CA GLY A 181 31.35 12.91 7.93
C GLY A 181 30.56 13.42 6.71
N LYS A 182 30.73 12.81 5.53
CA LYS A 182 29.90 13.11 4.36
C LYS A 182 28.56 12.40 4.47
N ASN A 183 27.48 13.12 4.23
CA ASN A 183 26.14 12.56 4.20
C ASN A 183 25.93 11.70 2.96
N TYR A 184 25.37 10.50 3.17
CA TYR A 184 24.89 9.61 2.13
C TYR A 184 23.41 9.37 2.34
N ILE A 185 22.61 9.66 1.31
CA ILE A 185 21.17 9.42 1.31
C ILE A 185 20.90 8.11 0.57
N SER A 186 20.22 7.19 1.23
CA SER A 186 19.83 5.88 0.70
C SER A 186 18.37 5.57 1.08
N MET A 187 17.83 4.46 0.56
CA MET A 187 16.48 3.99 0.90
C MET A 187 15.42 5.10 0.80
N THR A 188 15.35 5.78 -0.35
CA THR A 188 14.40 6.88 -0.59
C THR A 188 13.09 6.34 -1.18
N LYS A 189 11.95 6.65 -0.57
CA LYS A 189 10.62 6.26 -1.08
C LYS A 189 9.57 7.34 -0.85
N GLN A 190 8.71 7.52 -1.84
CA GLN A 190 7.51 8.35 -1.71
C GLN A 190 6.30 7.54 -1.26
N PHE A 191 5.45 8.16 -0.46
CA PHE A 191 4.15 7.64 -0.03
C PHE A 191 3.13 8.79 0.09
N TYR A 192 1.85 8.48 0.05
CA TYR A 192 0.76 9.47 0.14
C TYR A 192 -0.04 9.28 1.42
N LEU A 193 -0.36 10.39 2.09
CA LEU A 193 -1.23 10.42 3.25
C LEU A 193 -2.54 11.15 2.92
N PRO A 194 -3.71 10.51 3.05
CA PRO A 194 -5.00 11.16 2.75
C PRO A 194 -5.39 12.21 3.80
N THR A 195 -4.91 12.05 5.04
CA THR A 195 -5.15 12.93 6.19
C THR A 195 -3.87 13.08 7.00
N ASP A 196 -3.86 13.95 8.01
CA ASP A 196 -2.74 14.08 8.93
C ASP A 196 -2.64 12.82 9.82
N ARG A 197 -1.45 12.24 9.93
CA ARG A 197 -1.24 10.92 10.57
C ARG A 197 -0.11 10.95 11.59
N LEU A 198 -0.26 10.15 12.65
CA LEU A 198 0.85 9.76 13.51
C LEU A 198 1.57 8.58 12.85
N LEU A 199 2.82 8.75 12.46
CA LEU A 199 3.62 7.72 11.80
C LEU A 199 4.74 7.24 12.72
N GLU A 200 4.99 5.94 12.70
CA GLU A 200 6.22 5.33 13.24
C GLU A 200 7.18 5.00 12.11
N PHE A 201 8.37 5.54 12.23
CA PHE A 201 9.49 5.29 11.33
C PHE A 201 10.43 4.31 12.00
N ARG A 202 10.86 3.28 11.27
CA ARG A 202 11.75 2.23 11.80
C ARG A 202 12.89 2.00 10.85
N PHE A 203 14.10 1.98 11.40
CA PHE A 203 15.28 1.51 10.71
C PHE A 203 15.87 0.33 11.49
N SER A 204 16.26 -0.72 10.77
CA SER A 204 17.00 -1.84 11.32
C SER A 204 18.11 -2.29 10.39
N ALA A 205 19.23 -2.71 10.99
CA ALA A 205 20.36 -3.30 10.28
C ALA A 205 21.07 -4.30 11.18
N ILE A 206 21.80 -5.23 10.57
CA ILE A 206 22.85 -5.99 11.26
C ILE A 206 24.19 -5.47 10.75
N ALA A 207 25.11 -5.16 11.67
CA ALA A 207 26.41 -4.62 11.30
C ALA A 207 27.53 -5.05 12.25
N CYS A 208 28.77 -4.96 11.77
CA CYS A 208 29.98 -5.18 12.54
C CYS A 208 31.11 -4.26 12.03
N ALA A 209 32.27 -4.30 12.69
CA ALA A 209 33.47 -3.60 12.24
C ALA A 209 34.18 -4.38 11.12
N CYS A 210 34.72 -3.68 10.11
CA CYS A 210 35.57 -4.25 9.06
C CYS A 210 37.02 -4.46 9.52
N MET A 211 37.76 -5.35 8.86
CA MET A 211 39.21 -5.45 9.00
C MET A 211 39.94 -4.23 8.42
N HIS A 212 40.98 -3.76 9.12
CA HIS A 212 41.86 -2.69 8.64
C HIS A 212 42.64 -3.08 7.37
N THR A 213 43.10 -4.33 7.30
CA THR A 213 43.88 -4.88 6.17
C THR A 213 43.02 -5.23 4.96
N ASN A 214 41.72 -5.43 5.15
CA ASN A 214 40.77 -5.75 4.09
C ASN A 214 39.36 -5.29 4.45
N ILE A 215 38.98 -4.11 3.96
CA ILE A 215 37.66 -3.51 4.26
C ILE A 215 36.48 -4.38 3.80
N LYS A 216 36.70 -5.38 2.95
CA LYS A 216 35.65 -6.28 2.43
C LYS A 216 35.34 -7.45 3.37
N GLN A 217 35.92 -7.50 4.56
CA GLN A 217 35.69 -8.58 5.52
C GLN A 217 35.42 -8.05 6.93
N PRO A 218 34.53 -8.71 7.70
CA PRO A 218 34.38 -8.48 9.14
C PRO A 218 35.69 -8.68 9.89
N THR A 219 35.96 -7.85 10.90
CA THR A 219 37.11 -8.05 11.78
C THR A 219 36.92 -9.26 12.70
N GLN A 220 38.02 -9.93 13.03
CA GLN A 220 38.07 -10.99 14.04
C GLN A 220 38.63 -10.47 15.38
N ASP A 221 39.18 -9.26 15.39
CA ASP A 221 39.78 -8.61 16.55
C ASP A 221 38.71 -7.97 17.43
N ALA A 222 38.62 -8.43 18.69
CA ALA A 222 37.62 -7.95 19.63
C ALA A 222 37.85 -6.51 20.11
N THR A 223 39.04 -5.94 19.85
CA THR A 223 39.39 -4.56 20.22
C THR A 223 38.98 -3.54 19.16
N GLN A 224 38.62 -4.00 17.96
CA GLN A 224 38.24 -3.15 16.85
C GLN A 224 36.74 -2.85 16.89
N MET A 225 36.40 -1.56 16.82
CA MET A 225 35.02 -1.08 16.84
C MET A 225 34.80 -0.06 15.74
N ALA A 226 33.64 -0.10 15.11
CA ALA A 226 33.22 0.86 14.10
C ALA A 226 32.05 1.70 14.62
N CYS A 227 31.92 2.91 14.08
CA CYS A 227 30.82 3.82 14.40
C CYS A 227 30.24 4.43 13.13
N TRP A 228 28.92 4.42 13.01
CA TRP A 228 28.21 5.22 12.00
C TRP A 228 27.01 5.91 12.60
N TYR A 229 26.57 6.97 11.93
CA TYR A 229 25.30 7.61 12.21
C TYR A 229 24.27 7.17 11.20
N ALA A 230 23.05 6.89 11.67
CA ALA A 230 21.85 6.76 10.85
C ALA A 230 20.80 7.76 11.32
N GLY A 231 20.18 8.46 10.37
CA GLY A 231 19.08 9.39 10.59
C GLY A 231 17.97 9.15 9.58
N ILE A 232 16.75 9.00 10.06
CA ILE A 232 15.56 8.92 9.22
C ILE A 232 15.17 10.33 8.83
N GLN A 233 15.02 10.57 7.53
CA GLN A 233 14.59 11.83 6.98
C GLN A 233 13.16 11.76 6.47
N LEU A 234 12.43 12.86 6.64
CA LEU A 234 11.15 13.13 6.02
C LEU A 234 11.24 14.44 5.23
N ASP A 235 10.90 14.38 3.95
CA ASP A 235 10.96 15.51 3.01
C ASP A 235 12.33 16.23 3.02
N GLY A 236 13.41 15.45 3.14
CA GLY A 236 14.80 15.92 3.15
C GLY A 236 15.32 16.43 4.49
N ASN A 237 14.49 16.45 5.54
CA ASN A 237 14.86 16.90 6.88
C ASN A 237 14.92 15.73 7.85
N ASP A 238 15.87 15.75 8.80
CA ASP A 238 15.92 14.71 9.83
C ASP A 238 14.70 14.77 10.74
N LEU A 239 14.13 13.61 11.04
CA LEU A 239 13.06 13.51 12.03
C LEU A 239 13.61 13.78 13.43
N PRO A 240 12.93 14.62 14.24
CA PRO A 240 13.27 14.78 15.65
C PRO A 240 13.27 13.42 16.37
N GLY A 241 14.38 13.09 17.03
CA GLY A 241 14.56 11.79 17.69
C GLY A 241 14.77 10.60 16.74
N GLY A 242 14.71 10.80 15.42
CA GLY A 242 14.94 9.78 14.41
C GLY A 242 16.39 9.69 13.96
N GLY A 243 17.35 9.97 14.82
CA GLY A 243 18.77 9.94 14.49
C GLY A 243 19.62 9.42 15.65
N GLN A 244 20.53 8.50 15.36
CA GLN A 244 21.40 7.89 16.36
C GLN A 244 22.75 7.45 15.76
N GLN A 245 23.78 7.52 16.60
CA GLN A 245 25.05 6.84 16.34
C GLN A 245 25.00 5.41 16.86
N PHE A 246 25.39 4.46 16.02
CA PHE A 246 25.61 3.07 16.38
C PHE A 246 27.10 2.82 16.51
N GLN A 247 27.48 2.09 17.56
CA GLN A 247 28.81 1.52 17.73
C GLN A 247 28.67 0.00 17.59
N VAL A 248 29.52 -0.60 16.77
CA VAL A 248 29.55 -2.06 16.56
C VAL A 248 30.96 -2.63 16.71
N SER A 249 31.04 -3.85 17.24
CA SER A 249 32.30 -4.57 17.43
C SER A 249 32.55 -5.61 16.32
N ARG A 250 33.37 -6.62 16.58
CA ARG A 250 33.53 -7.81 15.72
C ARG A 250 32.25 -8.65 15.60
N ALA A 251 31.36 -8.59 16.59
CA ALA A 251 30.12 -9.36 16.58
C ALA A 251 29.13 -8.78 15.56
N TRP A 252 28.28 -9.64 14.99
CA TRP A 252 27.18 -9.20 14.13
C TRP A 252 26.07 -8.67 15.03
N GLU A 253 25.96 -7.34 15.10
CA GLU A 253 25.14 -6.67 16.09
C GLU A 253 23.88 -6.08 15.47
N PRO A 254 22.69 -6.33 16.06
CA PRO A 254 21.46 -5.70 15.63
C PRO A 254 21.44 -4.23 16.04
N CYS A 255 21.15 -3.37 15.07
CA CYS A 255 21.04 -1.93 15.24
C CYS A 255 19.62 -1.50 14.87
N HIS A 256 18.92 -0.88 15.82
CA HIS A 256 17.53 -0.47 15.68
C HIS A 256 17.36 0.99 16.05
N LEU A 257 16.56 1.70 15.25
CA LEU A 257 16.16 3.08 15.48
C LEU A 257 14.69 3.23 15.16
N ASN A 258 13.95 3.88 16.04
CA ASN A 258 12.56 4.23 15.81
C ASN A 258 12.27 5.69 16.18
N ALA A 259 11.34 6.30 15.47
CA ALA A 259 10.83 7.63 15.77
C ALA A 259 9.34 7.72 15.48
N LEU A 260 8.64 8.52 16.29
CA LEU A 260 7.24 8.87 16.07
C LEU A 260 7.17 10.33 15.63
N ALA A 261 6.39 10.60 14.59
CA ALA A 261 6.13 11.97 14.16
C ALA A 261 4.71 12.13 13.65
N VAL A 262 4.12 13.29 13.95
CA VAL A 262 2.89 13.75 13.29
C VAL A 262 3.28 14.29 11.92
N VAL A 263 2.68 13.71 10.87
CA VAL A 263 2.96 14.05 9.48
C VAL A 263 1.69 14.56 8.82
N PRO A 264 1.69 15.79 8.26
CA PRO A 264 0.52 16.32 7.59
C PRO A 264 0.22 15.58 6.29
N ARG A 265 -1.05 15.62 5.87
CA ARG A 265 -1.54 15.04 4.62
C ARG A 265 -0.72 15.45 3.40
N GLY A 266 -0.83 14.63 2.35
CA GLY A 266 -0.17 14.84 1.06
C GLY A 266 0.92 13.82 0.77
N THR A 267 1.60 14.02 -0.36
CA THR A 267 2.74 13.20 -0.77
C THR A 267 3.96 13.54 0.07
N ARG A 268 4.61 12.52 0.62
CA ARG A 268 5.78 12.59 1.49
C ARG A 268 6.90 11.71 0.97
N THR A 269 8.14 12.09 1.27
CA THR A 269 9.33 11.31 0.93
C THR A 269 10.08 10.93 2.20
N VAL A 270 10.24 9.63 2.46
CA VAL A 270 11.14 9.13 3.51
C VAL A 270 12.48 8.76 2.89
N ALA A 271 13.57 9.00 3.61
CA ALA A 271 14.90 8.54 3.24
C ALA A 271 15.73 8.19 4.48
N LEU A 272 16.83 7.47 4.28
CA LEU A 272 17.83 7.21 5.31
C LEU A 272 19.09 8.04 5.01
N ARG A 273 19.46 8.91 5.94
CA ARG A 273 20.75 9.62 5.93
C ARG A 273 21.75 8.86 6.78
N ASN A 274 22.86 8.48 6.19
CA ASN A 274 23.95 7.81 6.90
C ASN A 274 25.27 8.53 6.67
N PHE A 275 26.16 8.44 7.64
CA PHE A 275 27.56 8.81 7.45
C PHE A 275 28.45 8.05 8.41
N ARG A 276 29.70 7.84 8.00
CA ARG A 276 30.73 7.30 8.88
C ARG A 276 31.18 8.38 9.88
N VAL A 277 31.21 8.04 11.16
CA VAL A 277 31.74 8.93 12.20
C VAL A 277 33.27 9.05 12.03
N GLN A 278 33.87 10.16 12.45
CA GLN A 278 35.27 10.48 12.12
C GLN A 278 36.30 9.51 12.74
N TRP A 279 35.93 8.81 13.81
CA TRP A 279 36.74 7.86 14.57
C TRP A 279 36.16 6.44 14.50
N GLY A 280 36.99 5.45 14.79
CA GLY A 280 36.65 4.03 14.69
C GLY A 280 36.89 3.43 13.30
N GLU A 281 36.71 2.12 13.20
CA GLU A 281 36.87 1.34 11.97
C GLU A 281 35.74 1.61 10.95
N ASN A 282 35.84 0.98 9.78
CA ASN A 282 34.74 0.98 8.80
C ASN A 282 33.63 0.03 9.25
N VAL A 283 32.40 0.33 8.85
CA VAL A 283 31.23 -0.51 9.13
C VAL A 283 31.06 -1.53 8.01
N TYR A 284 30.74 -2.76 8.38
CA TYR A 284 30.34 -3.83 7.49
C TYR A 284 28.87 -4.17 7.76
N PHE A 285 28.02 -4.15 6.75
CA PHE A 285 26.63 -4.58 6.86
C PHE A 285 26.52 -6.07 6.55
N ILE A 286 25.69 -6.77 7.33
CA ILE A 286 25.44 -8.20 7.18
C ILE A 286 24.09 -8.40 6.51
N CYS A 287 24.05 -9.28 5.52
CA CYS A 287 22.85 -9.73 4.83
C CYS A 287 23.11 -11.16 4.36
N HIS A 288 22.95 -12.10 5.28
CA HIS A 288 23.37 -13.48 5.11
C HIS A 288 22.20 -14.41 5.40
N SER A 289 22.05 -15.47 4.61
CA SER A 289 21.11 -16.54 4.94
C SER A 289 21.68 -17.89 4.51
N ASP A 290 21.82 -18.81 5.46
CA ASP A 290 22.19 -20.19 5.23
C ASP A 290 21.31 -21.16 6.05
N THR A 291 21.75 -22.40 6.24
CA THR A 291 21.00 -23.42 6.99
C THR A 291 21.04 -23.23 8.51
N GLN A 292 21.87 -22.33 9.01
CA GLN A 292 22.10 -22.10 10.44
C GLN A 292 21.60 -20.72 10.87
N GLU A 293 21.80 -19.71 10.04
CA GLU A 293 21.54 -18.32 10.41
C GLU A 293 20.88 -17.53 9.26
N THR A 294 20.00 -16.59 9.62
CA THR A 294 19.36 -15.68 8.68
C THR A 294 19.38 -14.28 9.26
N TYR A 295 20.00 -13.35 8.54
CA TYR A 295 20.08 -11.94 8.87
C TYR A 295 19.47 -11.14 7.73
N PRO A 296 18.40 -10.39 8.00
CA PRO A 296 17.86 -9.48 7.00
C PRO A 296 18.89 -8.40 6.70
N GLY A 297 18.85 -7.85 5.49
CA GLY A 297 19.65 -6.69 5.14
C GLY A 297 19.22 -5.43 5.90
N ARG A 298 19.51 -4.26 5.34
CA ARG A 298 19.05 -3.00 5.93
C ARG A 298 17.58 -2.78 5.59
N ILE A 299 16.76 -2.50 6.60
CA ILE A 299 15.32 -2.30 6.44
C ILE A 299 14.93 -0.90 6.92
N LEU A 300 14.13 -0.20 6.12
CA LEU A 300 13.48 1.06 6.48
C LEU A 300 11.97 0.91 6.26
N GLU A 301 11.20 1.16 7.31
CA GLU A 301 9.74 1.07 7.29
C GLU A 301 9.07 2.33 7.81
N VAL A 302 7.86 2.57 7.33
CA VAL A 302 6.95 3.59 7.84
C VAL A 302 5.61 2.92 8.12
N TRP A 303 5.11 3.08 9.34
CA TRP A 303 3.87 2.51 9.82
C TRP A 303 2.90 3.60 10.24
N ASP A 304 1.68 3.56 9.73
CA ASP A 304 0.57 4.42 10.15
C ASP A 304 0.02 3.95 11.50
N ARG A 305 0.17 4.80 12.51
CA ARG A 305 -0.37 4.61 13.86
C ARG A 305 -1.73 5.30 14.05
N GLY A 306 -2.30 5.87 13.00
CA GLY A 306 -3.67 6.38 12.95
C GLY A 306 -3.70 7.90 12.76
N ALA A 307 -4.90 8.46 12.92
CA ALA A 307 -5.09 9.91 12.88
C ALA A 307 -4.22 10.61 13.93
N ALA A 308 -3.59 11.71 13.55
CA ALA A 308 -2.89 12.57 14.50
C ALA A 308 -3.92 13.20 15.46
N GLN A 309 -3.60 13.21 16.76
CA GLN A 309 -4.35 13.92 17.82
C GLN A 309 -3.59 15.17 18.25
#